data_AF-A0A6H1X481-F1
#
_entry.id   AF-A0A6H1X481-F1
#
_cell.length_a   1.000
_cell.length_b   1.000
_cell.length_c   1.000
_cell.angle_alpha   90.00
_cell.angle_beta   90.00
_cell.angle_gamma   90.00
#
_symmetry.space_group_name_H-M   'P 1'
#
loop_
_entity.id
_entity.type
_entity.pdbx_description
1 polymer ?
#
loop_
_entity_poly.entity_id
_entity_poly.type
_entity_poly.pdbx_seq_one_letter_code
_entity_poly.pdbx_strand_id
1 'polypeptide(L)'
;MFVGFWATGNSCPKDVQNFIEKLSNKKIFIFGTVGFSDTKEYFDEILNNVKSHVSSCNTIIGTYICQGKVSETMQNRIKEVYPEKYELMKDSLEKSVNHPNQDDIEALVAEVEKVVL
;
A
#
# COMPACT_ATOMS: atom_id res chain seq x y z
N MET A 1 -16.91 3.96 0.07
CA MET A 1 -16.22 3.21 1.15
C MET A 1 -14.74 3.34 0.91
N PHE A 2 -13.97 3.63 1.95
CA PHE A 2 -12.52 3.75 1.88
C PHE A 2 -11.89 2.54 2.58
N VAL A 3 -10.98 1.84 1.90
CA VAL A 3 -10.31 0.64 2.42
C VAL A 3 -8.82 0.91 2.48
N GLY A 4 -8.30 1.04 3.69
CA GLY A 4 -6.89 1.29 3.98
C GLY A 4 -6.14 0.01 4.33
N PHE A 5 -4.88 -0.12 3.90
CA PHE A 5 -4.02 -1.26 4.29
C PHE A 5 -2.53 -0.91 4.32
N TRP A 6 -1.74 -1.70 5.05
CA TRP A 6 -0.30 -1.81 4.80
C TRP A 6 -0.02 -3.05 3.97
N ALA A 7 0.93 -3.00 3.05
CA ALA A 7 1.25 -4.13 2.20
C ALA A 7 1.84 -5.30 2.99
N THR A 8 1.40 -6.51 2.68
CA THR A 8 1.96 -7.78 3.17
C THR A 8 2.20 -8.69 1.98
N GLY A 9 3.45 -9.12 1.79
CA GLY A 9 3.86 -9.76 0.53
C GLY A 9 3.67 -8.80 -0.65
N ASN A 10 3.01 -9.25 -1.72
CA ASN A 10 2.68 -8.41 -2.88
C ASN A 10 1.20 -7.97 -2.87
N SER A 11 0.53 -7.92 -1.71
CA SER A 11 -0.91 -7.64 -1.60
C SER A 11 -1.22 -6.95 -0.25
N CYS A 12 -2.49 -6.97 0.16
CA CYS A 12 -2.98 -6.56 1.47
C CYS A 12 -2.97 -7.72 2.48
N PRO A 13 -3.08 -7.43 3.79
CA PRO A 13 -3.17 -8.46 4.82
C PRO A 13 -4.46 -9.29 4.68
N LYS A 14 -4.45 -10.51 5.21
CA LYS A 14 -5.53 -11.49 4.95
C LYS A 14 -6.89 -11.06 5.50
N ASP A 15 -6.93 -10.32 6.60
CA ASP A 15 -8.15 -9.75 7.15
C ASP A 15 -8.75 -8.67 6.23
N VAL A 16 -7.94 -7.79 5.66
CA VAL A 16 -8.36 -6.80 4.65
C VAL A 16 -8.85 -7.52 3.39
N GLN A 17 -8.14 -8.54 2.91
CA GLN A 17 -8.58 -9.35 1.77
C GLN A 17 -9.96 -9.96 2.05
N ASN A 18 -10.12 -10.65 3.18
CA ASN A 18 -11.39 -11.29 3.56
C ASN A 18 -12.52 -10.28 3.74
N PHE A 19 -12.21 -9.04 4.14
CA PHE A 19 -13.17 -7.94 4.22
C PHE A 19 -13.61 -7.49 2.83
N ILE A 20 -12.65 -7.22 1.92
CA ILE A 20 -12.92 -6.78 0.54
C ILE A 20 -13.77 -7.81 -0.21
N GLU A 21 -13.45 -9.10 -0.08
CA GLU A 21 -14.16 -10.21 -0.75
C GLU A 21 -15.65 -10.30 -0.35
N LYS A 22 -16.03 -9.79 0.83
CA LYS A 22 -17.41 -9.79 1.34
C LYS A 22 -18.22 -8.56 0.95
N LEU A 23 -17.59 -7.55 0.35
CA LEU A 23 -18.29 -6.34 -0.08
C LEU A 23 -19.15 -6.63 -1.31
N SER A 24 -20.33 -6.02 -1.36
CA SER A 24 -21.23 -6.11 -2.51
C SER A 24 -21.92 -4.78 -2.78
N ASN A 25 -22.02 -4.43 -4.06
CA ASN A 25 -22.67 -3.22 -4.55
C ASN A 25 -22.13 -1.94 -3.89
N LYS A 26 -20.82 -1.85 -3.66
CA LYS A 26 -20.15 -0.68 -3.08
C LYS A 26 -19.30 0.06 -4.10
N LYS A 27 -19.24 1.38 -3.94
CA LYS A 27 -18.17 2.23 -4.48
C LYS A 27 -16.98 2.20 -3.51
N ILE A 28 -15.82 1.74 -3.96
CA ILE A 28 -14.65 1.45 -3.12
C ILE A 28 -13.47 2.30 -3.58
N PHE A 29 -12.89 3.07 -2.67
CA PHE A 29 -11.59 3.71 -2.83
C PHE A 29 -10.56 2.91 -2.02
N ILE A 30 -9.48 2.46 -2.66
CA ILE A 30 -8.46 1.61 -2.02
C ILE A 30 -7.20 2.43 -1.79
N PHE A 31 -6.70 2.47 -0.56
CA PHE A 31 -5.46 3.18 -0.27
C PHE A 31 -4.52 2.36 0.60
N GLY A 32 -3.22 2.55 0.46
CA GLY A 32 -2.30 1.80 1.31
C GLY A 32 -0.87 2.33 1.37
N THR A 33 -0.06 1.60 2.14
CA THR A 33 1.36 1.90 2.38
C THR A 33 2.24 0.69 2.10
N VAL A 34 3.46 0.92 1.64
CA VAL A 34 4.42 -0.15 1.25
C VAL A 34 5.77 0.10 1.91
N GLY A 35 6.34 -0.90 2.58
CA GLY A 35 7.60 -0.73 3.31
C GLY A 35 8.88 -0.97 2.50
N PHE A 36 8.86 -1.84 1.49
CA PHE A 36 10.10 -2.40 0.94
C PHE A 36 10.75 -1.57 -0.17
N SER A 37 9.99 -1.21 -1.21
CA SER A 37 10.48 -0.47 -2.37
C SER A 37 9.60 0.75 -2.60
N ASP A 38 10.20 1.83 -3.07
CA ASP A 38 9.60 3.13 -3.37
C ASP A 38 9.32 3.33 -4.87
N THR A 39 9.38 2.26 -5.68
CA THR A 39 9.16 2.37 -7.13
C THR A 39 7.69 2.31 -7.51
N LYS A 40 7.34 3.06 -8.56
CA LYS A 40 5.98 3.09 -9.10
C LYS A 40 5.53 1.72 -9.59
N GLU A 41 6.42 0.95 -10.22
CA GLU A 41 6.11 -0.38 -10.74
C GLU A 41 5.72 -1.33 -9.62
N TYR A 42 6.41 -1.26 -8.48
CA TYR A 42 6.12 -2.10 -7.32
C TYR A 42 4.80 -1.72 -6.65
N PHE A 43 4.53 -0.41 -6.56
CA PHE A 43 3.26 0.14 -6.09
C PHE A 43 2.08 -0.32 -6.96
N ASP A 44 2.24 -0.25 -8.29
CA ASP A 44 1.22 -0.68 -9.24
C ASP A 44 0.95 -2.19 -9.13
N GLU A 45 1.99 -3.02 -8.95
CA GLU A 45 1.85 -4.46 -8.73
C GLU A 45 0.99 -4.76 -7.49
N ILE A 46 1.32 -4.13 -6.35
CA ILE A 46 0.58 -4.32 -5.10
C ILE A 46 -0.88 -3.87 -5.26
N LEU A 47 -1.12 -2.69 -5.83
CA LEU A 47 -2.47 -2.22 -6.09
C LEU A 47 -3.25 -3.19 -7.00
N ASN A 48 -2.63 -3.69 -8.07
CA ASN A 48 -3.29 -4.64 -8.97
C ASN A 48 -3.69 -5.93 -8.26
N ASN A 49 -2.81 -6.48 -7.41
CA ASN A 49 -3.12 -7.65 -6.61
C ASN A 49 -4.26 -7.39 -5.62
N VAL A 50 -4.28 -6.23 -4.96
CA VAL A 50 -5.38 -5.89 -4.03
C VAL A 50 -6.70 -5.70 -4.78
N LYS A 51 -6.69 -5.01 -5.93
CA LYS A 51 -7.87 -4.84 -6.79
C LYS A 51 -8.45 -6.16 -7.27
N SER A 52 -7.61 -7.19 -7.49
CA SER A 52 -8.10 -8.51 -7.93
C SER A 52 -8.97 -9.25 -6.89
N HIS A 53 -8.92 -8.85 -5.61
CA HIS A 53 -9.81 -9.40 -4.57
C HIS A 53 -11.20 -8.75 -4.57
N VAL A 54 -11.36 -7.63 -5.28
CA VAL A 54 -12.64 -6.91 -5.35
C VAL A 54 -13.57 -7.62 -6.31
N SER A 55 -14.70 -8.11 -5.80
CA SER A 55 -15.76 -8.69 -6.64
C SER A 55 -16.26 -7.67 -7.67
N SER A 56 -16.54 -8.15 -8.89
CA SER A 56 -17.03 -7.35 -10.02
C SER A 56 -18.37 -6.66 -9.80
N CYS A 57 -19.14 -7.05 -8.77
CA CYS A 57 -20.36 -6.33 -8.37
C CYS A 57 -20.08 -5.03 -7.58
N ASN A 58 -18.82 -4.75 -7.25
CA ASN A 58 -18.39 -3.48 -6.69
C ASN A 58 -17.76 -2.61 -7.79
N THR A 59 -17.67 -1.31 -7.51
CA THR A 59 -17.00 -0.35 -8.39
C THR A 59 -15.81 0.24 -7.66
N ILE A 60 -14.61 0.03 -8.18
CA ILE A 60 -13.42 0.71 -7.71
C ILE A 60 -13.47 2.14 -8.27
N ILE A 61 -13.58 3.13 -7.39
CA ILE A 61 -13.72 4.54 -7.79
C ILE A 61 -12.38 5.27 -7.81
N GLY A 62 -11.38 4.79 -7.08
CA GLY A 62 -10.04 5.37 -7.07
C GLY A 62 -9.08 4.53 -6.24
N THR A 63 -7.79 4.77 -6.42
CA THR A 63 -6.72 4.10 -5.66
C THR A 63 -5.58 5.03 -5.31
N TYR A 64 -4.93 4.82 -4.18
CA TYR A 64 -3.70 5.51 -3.81
C TYR A 64 -2.73 4.56 -3.09
N ILE A 65 -1.43 4.71 -3.30
CA ILE A 65 -0.44 3.96 -2.52
C ILE A 65 0.84 4.78 -2.42
N CYS A 66 1.50 4.71 -1.27
CA CYS A 66 2.75 5.42 -1.01
C CYS A 66 3.70 4.56 -0.18
N GLN A 67 4.92 5.06 0.02
CA GLN A 67 5.84 4.43 0.96
C GLN A 67 5.31 4.54 2.40
N GLY A 68 5.53 3.50 3.20
CA GLY A 68 5.19 3.47 4.61
C GLY A 68 6.42 3.26 5.48
N LYS A 69 6.32 3.69 6.74
CA LYS A 69 7.38 3.55 7.73
C LYS A 69 7.78 2.10 7.97
N VAL A 70 9.07 1.81 7.80
CA VAL A 70 9.66 0.56 8.28
C VAL A 70 10.40 0.83 9.58
N SER A 71 9.96 0.19 10.66
CA SER A 71 10.58 0.36 11.98
C SER A 71 12.01 -0.15 12.00
N GLU A 72 12.86 0.44 12.84
CA GLU A 72 14.25 0.02 13.02
C GLU A 72 14.36 -1.48 13.36
N THR A 73 13.48 -2.00 14.22
CA THR A 73 13.41 -3.44 14.54
C THR A 73 13.17 -4.29 13.29
N MET A 74 12.30 -3.83 12.38
CA MET A 74 12.06 -4.56 11.13
C MET A 74 13.23 -4.43 10.16
N GLN A 75 13.86 -3.26 10.06
CA GLN A 75 15.06 -3.06 9.25
C GLN A 75 16.20 -3.97 9.72
N ASN A 76 16.45 -4.05 11.03
CA ASN A 76 17.45 -4.94 11.63
C ASN A 76 17.12 -6.42 11.33
N ARG A 77 15.86 -6.81 11.47
CA ARG A 77 15.43 -8.17 11.11
C ARG A 77 15.65 -8.50 9.64
N ILE A 78 15.36 -7.57 8.73
CA ILE A 78 15.61 -7.76 7.28
C ILE A 78 17.12 -7.90 7.03
N LYS A 79 17.94 -7.06 7.66
CA LYS A 79 19.40 -7.11 7.55
C LYS A 79 19.99 -8.44 8.01
N GLU A 80 19.47 -8.99 9.10
CA GLU A 80 19.93 -10.27 9.66
C GLU A 80 19.48 -11.48 8.83
N VAL A 81 18.20 -11.51 8.41
CA VAL A 81 17.60 -12.68 7.77
C VAL A 81 17.81 -12.68 6.25
N TYR A 82 17.86 -11.51 5.62
CA TYR A 82 17.94 -11.33 4.17
C TYR A 82 18.98 -10.24 3.79
N PRO A 83 20.28 -10.46 4.06
CA PRO A 83 21.31 -9.43 3.91
C PRO A 83 21.43 -8.88 2.48
N GLU A 84 21.35 -9.73 1.45
CA GLU A 84 21.38 -9.29 0.04
C GLU A 84 20.17 -8.39 -0.30
N LYS A 85 18.98 -8.78 0.18
CA LYS A 85 17.76 -8.00 -0.02
C LYS A 85 17.85 -6.65 0.70
N TYR A 86 18.41 -6.63 1.92
CA TYR A 86 18.66 -5.40 2.66
C TYR A 86 19.55 -4.44 1.89
N GLU A 87 20.69 -4.90 1.36
CA GLU A 87 21.61 -4.05 0.61
C GLU A 87 20.97 -3.42 -0.63
N LEU A 88 20.09 -4.16 -1.31
CA LEU A 88 19.35 -3.65 -2.48
C LEU A 88 18.32 -2.57 -2.15
N MET A 89 17.89 -2.45 -0.89
CA MET A 89 16.80 -1.55 -0.49
C MET A 89 17.13 -0.61 0.67
N LYS A 90 18.37 -0.60 1.16
CA LYS A 90 18.77 0.19 2.34
C LYS A 90 18.45 1.68 2.18
N ASP A 91 18.63 2.23 0.98
CA ASP A 91 18.33 3.64 0.69
C ASP A 91 16.82 3.91 0.77
N SER A 92 16.00 2.98 0.27
CA SER A 92 14.54 3.03 0.39
C SER A 92 14.11 2.92 1.86
N LEU A 93 14.73 2.01 2.63
CA LEU A 93 14.44 1.84 4.06
C LEU A 93 14.80 3.08 4.89
N GLU A 94 15.92 3.74 4.57
CA GLU A 94 16.33 4.99 5.23
C GLU A 94 15.30 6.10 5.01
N LYS A 95 14.83 6.29 3.77
CA LYS A 95 13.77 7.25 3.46
C LYS A 95 12.47 6.93 4.19
N SER A 96 12.11 5.65 4.26
CA SER A 96 10.83 5.18 4.82
C SER A 96 10.52 5.72 6.21
N VAL A 97 11.54 6.06 7.02
CA VAL A 97 11.40 6.56 8.39
C VAL A 97 10.48 7.78 8.47
N ASN A 98 10.45 8.59 7.42
CA ASN A 98 9.67 9.83 7.33
C ASN A 98 8.34 9.67 6.58
N HIS A 99 8.06 8.48 6.00
CA HIS A 99 6.85 8.24 5.21
C HIS A 99 5.80 7.42 6.00
N PRO A 100 4.49 7.66 5.80
CA PRO A 100 3.91 8.71 4.95
C PRO A 100 4.18 10.11 5.52
N ASN A 101 4.50 11.06 4.63
CA ASN A 101 4.78 12.45 4.95
C ASN A 101 3.65 13.38 4.47
N GLN A 102 3.86 14.69 4.55
CA GLN A 102 2.87 15.67 4.10
C GLN A 102 2.56 15.57 2.59
N ASP A 103 3.57 15.35 1.75
CA ASP A 103 3.39 15.18 0.31
C ASP A 103 2.54 13.93 0.00
N ASP A 104 2.75 12.83 0.73
CA ASP A 104 1.94 11.62 0.59
C ASP A 104 0.48 11.85 0.98
N ILE A 105 0.23 12.69 1.99
CA ILE A 105 -1.11 13.06 2.42
C ILE A 105 -1.78 13.94 1.36
N GLU A 106 -1.07 14.92 0.82
CA GLU A 106 -1.58 15.81 -0.23
C GLU A 106 -1.92 15.05 -1.51
N ALA A 107 -1.06 14.11 -1.91
CA ALA A 107 -1.31 13.25 -3.06
C ALA A 107 -2.53 12.33 -2.82
N LEU A 108 -2.69 11.77 -1.62
CA LEU A 108 -3.89 11.01 -1.25
C LEU A 108 -5.15 11.88 -1.35
N VAL A 109 -5.12 13.09 -0.80
CA VAL A 109 -6.26 14.03 -0.84
C VAL A 109 -6.63 14.35 -2.28
N ALA A 110 -5.65 14.64 -3.14
CA ALA A 110 -5.87 14.92 -4.55
C ALA A 110 -6.55 13.75 -5.30
N GLU A 111 -6.20 12.49 -4.99
CA GLU A 111 -6.89 11.33 -5.57
C GLU A 111 -8.32 11.17 -5.03
N VAL A 112 -8.57 11.49 -3.76
CA VAL A 112 -9.90 11.43 -3.17
C VAL A 112 -10.83 12.50 -3.75
N GLU A 113 -10.34 13.73 -3.97
CA GLU A 113 -11.14 14.82 -4.53
C GLU A 113 -11.68 14.51 -5.93
N LYS A 114 -10.96 13.73 -6.73
CA LYS A 114 -11.41 13.30 -8.07
C LYS A 114 -12.66 12.42 -8.07
N VAL A 115 -13.03 11.85 -6.92
CA VAL A 115 -14.11 10.84 -6.82
C VAL A 115 -15.24 11.22 -5.88
N VAL A 116 -15.07 12.30 -5.11
CA VAL A 116 -16.05 12.83 -4.15
C VAL A 116 -16.87 13.98 -4.75
N LEU A 117 -16.35 14.64 -5.80
CA LEU A 117 -17.04 15.64 -6.61
C LEU A 117 -17.80 14.99 -7.79
#